data_AF-A0AAI9DFJ4-F1
#
_entry.id   AF-A0AAI9DFJ4-F1
#
_cell.length_a   1.000
_cell.length_b   1.000
_cell.length_c   1.000
_cell.angle_alpha   90.00
_cell.angle_beta   90.00
_cell.angle_gamma   90.00
#
_symmetry.space_group_name_H-M   'P 1'
#
loop_
_entity.id
_entity.type
_entity.pdbx_description
1 polymer ?
#
loop_
_entity_poly.entity_id
_entity_poly.type
_entity_poly.pdbx_seq_one_letter_code
_entity_poly.pdbx_strand_id
1 'polypeptide(L)'
;MIYDQDSYLQRSFKTGWHDLINFLFYEFSSGETNEGYNTLRKIGRQLGELHKIENSSTLAQLEKNINSALEIFNWGFIKMAPANSELLIIHCAWPHAPQSVNKKWRKASASVLEGLYTQWLASQGGNESVPVLWNENATEDVFIFRYALFK
;
A
#
# COMPACT_ATOMS: atom_id res chain seq x y z
N MET A 1 25.68 22.13 3.98
CA MET A 1 24.39 21.60 4.44
C MET A 1 24.06 20.43 3.54
N ILE A 2 24.30 19.22 4.01
CA ILE A 2 23.88 17.99 3.32
C ILE A 2 22.38 17.88 3.65
N TYR A 3 21.54 18.03 2.64
CA TYR A 3 20.11 17.72 2.78
C TYR A 3 20.03 16.23 3.11
N ASP A 4 19.50 15.91 4.30
CA ASP A 4 19.27 14.54 4.75
C ASP A 4 18.20 13.92 3.84
N GLN A 5 18.62 13.25 2.76
CA GLN A 5 17.71 12.66 1.77
C GLN A 5 16.79 11.59 2.39
N ASP A 6 17.17 11.05 3.55
CA ASP A 6 16.42 10.05 4.29
C ASP A 6 15.15 10.63 4.96
N SER A 7 15.09 11.96 5.19
CA SER A 7 13.94 12.58 5.87
C SER A 7 12.65 12.54 5.06
N TYR A 8 12.74 12.40 3.73
CA TYR A 8 11.56 12.31 2.84
C TYR A 8 10.91 10.92 2.83
N LEU A 9 11.63 9.91 3.30
CA LEU A 9 11.17 8.52 3.32
C LEU A 9 10.57 8.11 4.68
N GLN A 10 10.55 9.00 5.67
CA GLN A 10 10.01 8.68 6.99
C GLN A 10 8.89 9.63 7.37
N ARG A 11 7.66 9.12 7.41
CA ARG A 11 6.51 9.85 7.92
C ARG A 11 6.42 9.73 9.45
N SER A 12 6.13 10.83 10.13
CA SER A 12 5.84 10.83 11.57
C SER A 12 4.55 10.07 11.88
N PHE A 13 4.50 9.30 12.96
CA PHE A 13 3.29 8.58 13.37
C PHE A 13 2.92 8.86 14.83
N LYS A 14 1.67 8.56 15.21
CA LYS A 14 1.23 8.60 16.61
C LYS A 14 1.54 7.26 17.27
N THR A 15 2.45 7.27 18.25
CA THR A 15 3.02 6.06 18.87
C THR A 15 1.98 5.05 19.33
N GLY A 16 0.99 5.45 20.14
CA GLY A 16 0.00 4.50 20.68
C GLY A 16 -0.91 3.84 19.62
N TRP A 17 -1.32 4.57 18.58
CA TRP A 17 -2.09 3.98 17.46
C TRP A 17 -1.23 3.03 16.65
N HIS A 18 0.02 3.40 16.43
CA HIS A 18 0.98 2.61 15.67
C HIS A 18 1.34 1.29 16.35
N ASP A 19 1.50 1.32 17.67
CA ASP A 19 1.70 0.12 18.51
C ASP A 19 0.51 -0.83 18.43
N LEU A 20 -0.72 -0.30 18.51
CA LEU A 20 -1.94 -1.09 18.36
C LEU A 20 -2.00 -1.79 16.99
N ILE A 21 -1.73 -1.07 15.91
CA ILE A 21 -1.70 -1.65 14.56
C ILE A 21 -0.63 -2.73 14.45
N ASN A 22 0.53 -2.54 15.08
CA ASN A 22 1.58 -3.55 15.09
C ASN A 22 1.16 -4.85 15.78
N PHE A 23 0.44 -4.75 16.91
CA PHE A 23 -0.14 -5.93 17.55
C PHE A 23 -1.20 -6.61 16.69
N LEU A 24 -2.10 -5.85 16.07
CA LEU A 24 -3.10 -6.42 15.17
C LEU A 24 -2.45 -7.12 13.97
N PHE A 25 -1.45 -6.50 13.35
CA PHE A 25 -0.70 -7.10 12.25
C PHE A 25 0.02 -8.37 12.69
N TYR A 26 0.59 -8.38 13.90
CA TYR A 26 1.18 -9.58 14.47
C TYR A 26 0.16 -10.71 14.61
N GLU A 27 -1.03 -10.44 15.16
CA GLU A 27 -2.09 -11.45 15.32
C GLU A 27 -2.59 -11.99 13.97
N PHE A 28 -2.83 -11.13 12.98
CA PHE A 28 -3.20 -11.60 11.63
C PHE A 28 -2.05 -12.36 10.93
N SER A 29 -0.81 -12.18 11.36
CA SER A 29 0.37 -12.81 10.76
C SER A 29 0.94 -13.95 11.62
N SER A 30 0.26 -14.37 12.69
CA SER A 30 0.73 -15.40 13.62
C SER A 30 0.28 -16.81 13.20
N GLY A 31 -0.79 -16.93 12.41
CA GLY A 31 -1.32 -18.21 11.92
C GLY A 31 -0.41 -18.91 10.91
N GLU A 32 -0.58 -20.22 10.77
CA GLU A 32 0.15 -21.07 9.83
C GLU A 32 -0.36 -20.94 8.38
N THR A 33 -1.57 -20.40 8.20
CA THR A 33 -2.21 -20.22 6.90
C THR A 33 -2.15 -18.77 6.41
N ASN A 34 -2.45 -18.54 5.13
CA ASN A 34 -2.53 -17.20 4.55
C ASN A 34 -3.85 -16.46 4.85
N GLU A 35 -4.76 -17.02 5.67
CA GLU A 35 -6.08 -16.45 5.91
C GLU A 35 -6.02 -15.06 6.56
N GLY A 36 -5.07 -14.83 7.46
CA GLY A 36 -4.90 -13.52 8.09
C GLY A 36 -4.46 -12.44 7.09
N TYR A 37 -3.56 -12.74 6.15
CA TYR A 37 -3.22 -11.82 5.06
C TYR A 37 -4.39 -11.57 4.10
N ASN A 38 -5.22 -12.58 3.84
CA ASN A 38 -6.46 -12.39 3.05
C ASN A 38 -7.45 -11.47 3.77
N THR A 39 -7.54 -11.58 5.10
CA THR A 39 -8.34 -10.67 5.93
C THR A 39 -7.80 -9.25 5.88
N LEU A 40 -6.48 -9.05 5.95
CA LEU A 40 -5.85 -7.74 5.79
C LEU A 40 -6.12 -7.12 4.41
N ARG A 41 -6.09 -7.91 3.32
CA ARG A 41 -6.52 -7.44 1.99
C ARG A 41 -7.98 -7.01 1.96
N LYS A 42 -8.86 -7.75 2.63
CA LYS A 42 -10.27 -7.38 2.74
C LYS A 42 -10.44 -6.04 3.48
N ILE A 43 -9.73 -5.84 4.58
CA ILE A 43 -9.70 -4.56 5.31
C ILE A 43 -9.20 -3.44 4.41
N GLY A 44 -8.13 -3.67 3.64
CA GLY A 44 -7.63 -2.72 2.63
C GLY A 44 -8.70 -2.30 1.63
N ARG A 45 -9.48 -3.25 1.09
CA ARG A 45 -10.59 -2.95 0.17
C ARG A 45 -11.67 -2.09 0.85
N GLN A 46 -12.06 -2.44 2.07
CA GLN A 46 -13.05 -1.66 2.84
C GLN A 46 -12.57 -0.23 3.12
N LEU A 47 -11.27 -0.03 3.39
CA LEU A 47 -10.69 1.30 3.50
C LEU A 47 -10.79 2.08 2.18
N GLY A 48 -10.55 1.43 1.05
CA GLY A 48 -10.69 2.06 -0.28
C GLY A 48 -12.14 2.42 -0.64
N GLU A 49 -13.12 1.64 -0.17
CA GLU A 49 -14.55 1.94 -0.32
C GLU A 49 -14.96 3.16 0.52
N LEU A 50 -14.41 3.26 1.74
CA LEU A 50 -14.69 4.35 2.66
C LEU A 50 -14.00 5.65 2.22
N HIS A 51 -12.73 5.56 1.81
CA HIS A 51 -11.91 6.68 1.35
C HIS A 51 -11.77 6.65 -0.17
N LYS A 52 -12.85 7.01 -0.85
CA LYS A 52 -12.90 7.01 -2.32
C LYS A 52 -11.98 8.07 -2.90
N ILE A 53 -11.32 7.72 -3.99
CA ILE A 53 -10.58 8.68 -4.83
C ILE A 53 -11.51 9.27 -5.89
N GLU A 54 -11.20 10.50 -6.32
CA GLU A 54 -11.91 11.14 -7.43
C GLU A 54 -11.63 10.43 -8.76
N ASN A 55 -12.60 10.51 -9.68
CA ASN A 55 -12.46 9.97 -11.03
C ASN A 55 -11.29 10.63 -11.76
N SER A 56 -10.47 9.79 -12.41
CA SER A 56 -9.22 10.20 -13.04
C SER A 56 -9.26 9.87 -14.54
N SER A 57 -9.02 10.88 -15.38
CA SER A 57 -8.98 10.69 -16.85
C SER A 57 -7.57 10.40 -17.38
N THR A 58 -6.53 10.55 -16.55
CA THR A 58 -5.14 10.29 -16.92
C THR A 58 -4.42 9.56 -15.78
N LEU A 59 -3.33 8.87 -16.10
CA LEU A 59 -2.50 8.21 -15.09
C LEU A 59 -1.89 9.22 -14.09
N ALA A 60 -1.52 10.41 -14.55
CA ALA A 60 -1.02 11.47 -13.68
C ALA A 60 -2.08 11.97 -12.69
N GLN A 61 -3.34 12.10 -13.13
CA GLN A 61 -4.44 12.46 -12.26
C GLN A 61 -4.74 11.34 -11.25
N LEU A 62 -4.65 10.08 -11.68
CA LEU A 62 -4.83 8.92 -10.81
C LEU A 62 -3.76 8.89 -9.70
N GLU A 63 -2.48 9.06 -10.05
CA GLU A 63 -1.38 9.18 -9.08
C GLU A 63 -1.65 10.31 -8.08
N LYS A 64 -2.07 11.49 -8.56
CA LYS A 64 -2.37 12.65 -7.71
C LYS A 64 -3.53 12.38 -6.75
N ASN A 65 -4.60 11.75 -7.23
CA ASN A 65 -5.80 11.47 -6.44
C ASN A 65 -5.50 10.42 -5.36
N ILE A 66 -4.75 9.37 -5.70
CA ILE A 66 -4.28 8.39 -4.72
C ILE A 66 -3.37 9.03 -3.67
N ASN A 67 -2.42 9.88 -4.09
CA ASN A 67 -1.52 10.55 -3.16
C ASN A 67 -2.26 11.49 -2.21
N SER A 68 -3.30 12.18 -2.69
CA SER A 68 -4.16 13.00 -1.84
C SER A 68 -4.88 12.17 -0.78
N ALA A 69 -5.35 10.98 -1.14
CA ALA A 69 -5.99 10.06 -0.20
C ALA A 69 -4.98 9.48 0.82
N LEU A 70 -3.78 9.09 0.39
CA LEU A 70 -2.72 8.57 1.27
C LEU A 70 -2.25 9.61 2.30
N GLU A 71 -2.25 10.89 1.93
CA GLU A 71 -1.86 11.99 2.84
C GLU A 71 -2.81 12.09 4.05
N ILE A 72 -4.11 11.77 3.89
CA ILE A 72 -5.09 11.75 5.00
C ILE A 72 -4.66 10.80 6.12
N PHE A 73 -4.05 9.67 5.74
CA PHE A 73 -3.54 8.66 6.68
C PHE A 73 -2.10 8.91 7.11
N ASN A 74 -1.42 9.86 6.46
CA ASN A 74 0.02 10.02 6.50
C ASN A 74 0.78 8.74 6.09
N TRP A 75 0.29 8.05 5.06
CA TRP A 75 0.81 6.77 4.55
C TRP A 75 1.74 6.97 3.34
N GLY A 76 2.57 8.00 3.37
CA GLY A 76 3.55 8.23 2.30
C GLY A 76 2.92 8.66 0.97
N PHE A 77 3.50 8.21 -0.13
CA PHE A 77 3.05 8.54 -1.49
C PHE A 77 3.43 7.45 -2.48
N ILE A 78 2.82 7.47 -3.66
CA ILE A 78 3.11 6.58 -4.77
C ILE A 78 3.66 7.30 -5.99
N LYS A 79 4.39 6.52 -6.79
CA LYS A 79 4.68 6.78 -8.19
C LYS A 79 4.09 5.68 -9.06
N MET A 80 3.52 6.05 -10.19
CA MET A 80 2.91 5.12 -11.12
C MET A 80 3.66 5.12 -12.45
N ALA A 81 3.91 3.95 -13.01
CA ALA A 81 4.55 3.81 -14.30
C ALA A 81 3.87 2.71 -15.13
N PRO A 82 3.58 2.95 -16.41
CA PRO A 82 3.19 1.87 -17.32
C PRO A 82 4.39 0.95 -17.56
N ALA A 83 4.16 -0.36 -17.57
CA ALA A 83 5.18 -1.37 -17.85
C ALA A 83 4.61 -2.47 -18.75
N ASN A 84 4.79 -2.33 -20.06
CA ASN A 84 4.26 -3.26 -21.07
C ASN A 84 2.74 -3.48 -20.94
N SER A 85 2.32 -4.63 -20.40
CA SER A 85 0.92 -5.02 -20.16
C SER A 85 0.52 -4.88 -18.68
N GLU A 86 1.33 -4.18 -17.89
CA GLU A 86 1.16 -3.98 -16.47
C GLU A 86 1.20 -2.49 -16.12
N LEU A 87 0.64 -2.19 -14.95
CA LEU A 87 0.79 -0.92 -14.26
C LEU A 87 1.58 -1.17 -12.98
N LEU A 88 2.70 -0.45 -12.82
CA LEU A 88 3.51 -0.47 -11.63
C LEU A 88 3.09 0.64 -10.67
N ILE A 89 3.00 0.30 -9.40
CA ILE A 89 2.77 1.24 -8.29
C ILE A 89 3.95 1.11 -7.34
N ILE A 90 4.74 2.16 -7.22
CA ILE A 90 5.88 2.23 -6.31
C ILE A 90 5.45 3.07 -5.12
N HIS A 91 5.28 2.46 -3.95
CA HIS A 91 4.91 3.13 -2.72
C HIS A 91 6.13 3.45 -1.87
N CYS A 92 6.27 4.72 -1.54
CA CYS A 92 7.37 5.30 -0.78
C CYS A 92 6.88 5.86 0.55
N ALA A 93 7.79 5.94 1.52
CA ALA A 93 7.55 6.57 2.81
C ALA A 93 6.41 5.96 3.65
N TRP A 94 6.25 4.64 3.58
CA TRP A 94 5.36 3.91 4.48
C TRP A 94 5.85 3.99 5.93
N PRO A 95 4.96 4.11 6.93
CA PRO A 95 5.36 4.09 8.34
C PRO A 95 6.17 2.83 8.72
N HIS A 96 7.34 3.06 9.33
CA HIS A 96 8.23 2.00 9.83
C HIS A 96 7.56 1.20 10.94
N ALA A 97 7.93 -0.06 11.14
CA ALA A 97 7.46 -0.80 12.33
C ALA A 97 7.90 -0.10 13.64
N PRO A 98 7.11 -0.17 14.73
CA PRO A 98 7.50 0.44 16.01
C PRO A 98 8.79 -0.16 16.63
N GLN A 99 9.16 -1.38 16.23
CA GLN A 99 10.43 -2.05 16.56
C GLN A 99 11.17 -2.46 15.29
N SER A 100 12.49 -2.65 15.37
CA SER A 100 13.37 -2.94 14.23
C SER A 100 12.83 -4.05 13.30
N VAL A 101 12.88 -3.78 11.99
CA VAL A 101 12.55 -4.64 10.82
C VAL A 101 11.82 -5.95 11.17
N ASN A 102 10.49 -5.88 11.25
CA ASN A 102 9.65 -7.06 11.35
C ASN A 102 9.12 -7.45 9.95
N LYS A 103 9.59 -8.58 9.40
CA LYS A 103 9.10 -9.12 8.11
C LYS A 103 7.57 -9.28 8.09
N LYS A 104 6.96 -9.62 9.24
CA LYS A 104 5.50 -9.72 9.37
C LYS A 104 4.82 -8.37 9.24
N TRP A 105 5.37 -7.32 9.87
CA TRP A 105 4.87 -5.94 9.69
C TRP A 105 4.86 -5.55 8.21
N ARG A 106 5.97 -5.80 7.51
CA ARG A 106 6.10 -5.46 6.08
C ARG A 106 5.06 -6.20 5.25
N LYS A 107 4.92 -7.51 5.42
CA LYS A 107 3.95 -8.32 4.65
C LYS A 107 2.49 -7.98 4.99
N ALA A 108 2.19 -7.72 6.26
CA ALA A 108 0.86 -7.27 6.69
C ALA A 108 0.51 -5.90 6.09
N SER A 109 1.46 -4.96 6.14
CA SER A 109 1.32 -3.64 5.51
C SER A 109 1.07 -3.75 4.01
N ALA A 110 1.88 -4.55 3.31
CA ALA A 110 1.69 -4.81 1.89
C ALA A 110 0.31 -5.41 1.59
N SER A 111 -0.17 -6.35 2.43
CA SER A 111 -1.49 -6.98 2.25
C SER A 111 -2.64 -5.97 2.38
N VAL A 112 -2.56 -5.02 3.31
CA VAL A 112 -3.54 -3.92 3.40
C VAL A 112 -3.48 -3.05 2.14
N LEU A 113 -2.28 -2.68 1.70
CA LEU A 113 -2.08 -1.86 0.49
C LEU A 113 -2.55 -2.55 -0.80
N GLU A 114 -2.33 -3.87 -0.94
CA GLU A 114 -2.86 -4.67 -2.07
C GLU A 114 -4.38 -4.53 -2.18
N GLY A 115 -5.09 -4.68 -1.05
CA GLY A 115 -6.53 -4.51 -0.99
C GLY A 115 -6.97 -3.09 -1.35
N LEU A 116 -6.31 -2.11 -0.76
CA LEU A 116 -6.59 -0.69 -0.97
C LEU A 116 -6.43 -0.28 -2.44
N TYR A 117 -5.29 -0.62 -3.05
CA TYR A 117 -5.02 -0.31 -4.44
C TYR A 117 -5.93 -1.07 -5.40
N THR A 118 -6.25 -2.33 -5.10
CA THR A 118 -7.21 -3.08 -5.92
C THR A 118 -8.57 -2.39 -5.94
N GLN A 119 -9.06 -1.94 -4.79
CA GLN A 119 -10.34 -1.24 -4.70
C GLN A 119 -10.32 0.09 -5.45
N TRP A 120 -9.25 0.87 -5.29
CA TRP A 120 -9.13 2.15 -5.99
C TRP A 120 -9.02 1.97 -7.50
N LEU A 121 -8.21 1.05 -8.01
CA LEU A 121 -8.13 0.80 -9.46
C LEU A 121 -9.46 0.30 -10.02
N ALA A 122 -10.16 -0.61 -9.31
CA ALA A 122 -11.50 -1.07 -9.69
C ALA A 122 -12.48 0.11 -9.83
N SER A 123 -12.48 1.05 -8.87
CA SER A 123 -13.35 2.23 -8.91
C SER A 123 -13.10 3.16 -10.10
N GLN A 124 -11.93 3.06 -10.75
CA GLN A 124 -11.54 3.86 -11.91
C GLN A 124 -11.78 3.12 -13.24
N GLY A 125 -12.52 2.00 -13.22
CA GLY A 125 -12.80 1.18 -14.39
C GLY A 125 -11.76 0.08 -14.65
N GLY A 126 -10.84 -0.18 -13.71
CA GLY A 126 -10.01 -1.38 -13.73
C GLY A 126 -10.85 -2.65 -13.57
N ASN A 127 -10.35 -3.77 -14.09
CA ASN A 127 -11.01 -5.07 -13.94
C ASN A 127 -11.00 -5.51 -12.46
N GLU A 128 -12.19 -5.67 -11.88
CA GLU A 128 -12.40 -6.05 -10.49
C GLU A 128 -11.85 -7.45 -10.12
N SER A 129 -11.74 -8.33 -11.12
CA SER A 129 -11.18 -9.69 -10.95
C SER A 129 -9.66 -9.73 -10.94
N VAL A 130 -8.99 -8.61 -11.26
CA VAL A 130 -7.53 -8.53 -11.30
C VAL A 130 -7.03 -7.81 -10.03
N PRO A 131 -6.35 -8.51 -9.12
CA PRO A 131 -5.81 -7.89 -7.92
C PRO A 131 -4.53 -7.09 -8.23
N VAL A 132 -4.29 -6.07 -7.41
CA VAL A 132 -2.97 -5.46 -7.26
C VAL A 132 -2.16 -6.32 -6.30
N LEU A 133 -0.98 -6.77 -6.73
CA LEU A 133 -0.14 -7.69 -5.97
C LEU A 133 1.23 -7.07 -5.66
N TRP A 134 1.71 -7.27 -4.44
CA TRP A 134 3.03 -6.84 -3.99
C TRP A 134 4.11 -7.78 -4.52
N ASN A 135 5.17 -7.20 -5.09
CA ASN A 135 6.39 -7.91 -5.44
C ASN A 135 7.34 -7.95 -4.23
N GLU A 136 7.28 -9.03 -3.46
CA GLU A 136 8.06 -9.27 -2.24
C GLU A 136 9.59 -9.23 -2.48
N ASN A 137 10.07 -9.46 -3.71
CA ASN A 137 11.48 -9.54 -4.06
C ASN A 137 12.10 -8.22 -4.56
N ALA A 138 11.37 -7.10 -4.54
CA ALA A 138 11.82 -5.87 -5.18
C ALA A 138 12.92 -5.13 -4.42
N THR A 139 12.60 -4.61 -3.22
CA THR A 139 13.52 -3.82 -2.37
C THR A 139 13.02 -3.82 -0.92
N GLU A 140 13.86 -3.45 0.05
CA GLU A 140 13.45 -3.21 1.44
C GLU A 140 12.93 -1.78 1.69
N ASP A 141 13.27 -0.81 0.83
CA ASP A 141 12.97 0.61 1.07
C ASP A 141 11.58 1.04 0.56
N VAL A 142 11.08 0.38 -0.49
CA VAL A 142 9.78 0.69 -1.11
C VAL A 142 8.95 -0.56 -1.33
N PHE A 143 7.62 -0.40 -1.36
CA PHE A 143 6.75 -1.47 -1.84
C PHE A 143 6.51 -1.29 -3.34
N ILE A 144 6.77 -2.32 -4.13
CA ILE A 144 6.45 -2.33 -5.55
C ILE A 144 5.26 -3.24 -5.76
N PHE A 145 4.17 -2.70 -6.28
CA PHE A 145 2.98 -3.45 -6.64
C PHE A 145 2.81 -3.50 -8.16
N ARG A 146 2.17 -4.58 -8.62
CA ARG A 146 1.85 -4.82 -10.03
C ARG A 146 0.35 -5.00 -10.18
N TYR A 147 -0.20 -4.36 -11.20
CA TYR A 147 -1.52 -4.62 -11.73
C TYR A 147 -1.35 -5.08 -13.17
N ALA A 148 -1.64 -6.36 -13.45
CA ALA A 148 -1.42 -6.98 -14.75
C ALA A 148 -2.72 -7.62 -15.23
N LEU A 149 -3.20 -7.23 -16.41
CA LEU A 149 -4.29 -7.96 -17.04
C LEU A 149 -3.71 -9.28 -17.57
N PHE A 150 -4.12 -10.41 -16.98
CA PHE A 150 -3.81 -11.71 -17.55
C PHE A 150 -4.40 -11.78 -18.96
N LYS A 151 -3.56 -12.10 -19.95
CA LYS A 151 -4.01 -12.34 -21.34
C LYS A 151 -4.63 -13.72 -21.46
#